data_AF-A0A3M2VL41-F1
#
_entry.id   AF-A0A3M2VL41-F1
#
_cell.length_a   1.000
_cell.length_b   1.000
_cell.length_c   1.000
_cell.angle_alpha   90.00
_cell.angle_beta   90.00
_cell.angle_gamma   90.00
#
_symmetry.space_group_name_H-M   'P 1'
#
loop_
_entity.id
_entity.type
_entity.pdbx_description
1 polymer ?
#
loop_
_entity_poly.entity_id
_entity_poly.type
_entity_poly.pdbx_seq_one_letter_code
_entity_poly.pdbx_strand_id
1 'polypeptide(L)'
;MMNNKMCTFFDHSKHRLTLLGTLVGVLLAQSAQASTLEAINHTHWAINRFSVDGRSGLDIIGPYQGGGGGCCYIAPSRWEPGMTVRVDWERGVAYADDFPGFGDRPKYLAWVKKIMH
;
A
#
# COMPACT_ATOMS: atom_id res chain seq x y z
N MET A 1 -6.66 -1.66 13.85
CA MET A 1 -5.57 -0.78 14.37
C MET A 1 -4.87 -0.11 13.19
N MET A 2 -4.68 1.21 13.27
CA MET A 2 -3.97 1.96 12.22
C MET A 2 -2.46 1.80 12.40
N ASN A 3 -1.76 1.47 11.33
CA ASN A 3 -0.31 1.38 11.26
C ASN A 3 0.19 2.47 10.29
N ASN A 4 1.40 2.95 10.54
CA ASN A 4 2.06 3.92 9.68
C ASN A 4 3.54 3.52 9.52
N LYS A 5 4.07 3.66 8.31
CA LYS A 5 5.49 3.49 8.01
C LYS A 5 5.92 4.52 6.98
N MET A 6 7.06 5.15 7.27
CA MET A 6 7.80 5.92 6.29
C MET A 6 8.68 4.97 5.47
N CYS A 7 8.51 4.95 4.15
CA CYS A 7 9.33 4.16 3.25
C CYS A 7 10.29 5.09 2.50
N THR A 8 11.59 4.84 2.63
CA THR A 8 12.63 5.53 1.86
C THR A 8 12.86 4.83 0.53
N PHE A 9 12.98 5.60 -0.54
CA PHE A 9 13.42 5.05 -1.82
C PHE A 9 14.94 4.91 -1.80
N PHE A 10 15.43 3.72 -2.16
CA PHE A 10 16.85 3.49 -2.38
C PHE A 10 17.09 3.40 -3.88
N ASP A 11 17.88 4.34 -4.40
CA ASP A 11 18.43 4.21 -5.74
C ASP A 11 19.62 3.24 -5.69
N HIS A 12 19.44 2.04 -6.24
CA HIS A 12 20.52 1.06 -6.40
C HIS A 12 21.49 1.42 -7.55
N SER A 13 21.25 2.50 -8.30
CA SER A 13 22.10 2.94 -9.41
C SER A 13 23.32 3.75 -8.94
N LYS A 14 24.30 3.05 -8.35
CA LYS A 14 25.68 3.55 -8.25
C LYS A 14 26.59 2.86 -9.26
N HIS A 15 26.31 3.05 -10.55
CA HIS A 15 27.33 2.88 -11.58
C HIS A 15 27.38 4.16 -12.43
N ARG A 16 28.34 5.03 -12.11
CA ARG A 16 28.68 6.19 -12.93
C ARG A 16 29.42 5.68 -14.18
N LEU A 17 28.77 5.73 -15.34
CA LEU A 17 29.49 5.72 -16.61
C LEU A 17 29.04 6.95 -17.43
N THR A 18 29.90 7.95 -17.48
CA THR A 18 29.79 9.14 -18.34
C THR A 18 30.07 8.78 -19.80
N LEU A 19 29.19 9.15 -20.74
CA LEU A 19 29.53 9.91 -21.97
C LEU A 19 28.26 10.35 -22.75
N LEU A 20 28.38 11.50 -23.43
CA LEU A 20 27.37 12.27 -24.16
C LEU A 20 26.63 11.52 -25.29
N GLY A 21 25.35 11.86 -25.50
CA GLY A 21 24.67 11.58 -26.77
C GLY A 21 23.17 11.90 -26.79
N THR A 22 22.77 12.86 -27.63
CA THR A 22 21.41 13.17 -28.14
C THR A 22 20.40 13.91 -27.23
N LEU A 23 20.48 15.24 -27.31
CA LEU A 23 19.39 16.19 -27.07
C LEU A 23 18.41 16.08 -28.26
N VAL A 24 17.11 15.80 -28.00
CA VAL A 24 15.89 16.01 -28.84
C VAL A 24 14.79 14.95 -28.59
N GLY A 25 15.06 13.85 -27.89
CA GLY A 25 14.00 12.89 -27.48
C GLY A 25 13.26 13.22 -26.17
N VAL A 26 13.73 14.22 -25.41
CA VAL A 26 13.29 14.45 -24.01
C VAL A 26 12.04 15.34 -23.90
N LEU A 27 11.65 16.04 -24.97
CA LEU A 27 10.51 16.98 -24.94
C LEU A 27 9.14 16.32 -25.19
N LEU A 28 9.10 15.03 -25.56
CA LEU A 28 7.86 14.30 -25.86
C LEU A 28 7.65 13.05 -24.98
N ALA A 29 8.25 12.99 -23.79
CA ALA A 29 7.83 12.03 -22.78
C ALA A 29 6.45 12.47 -22.24
N GLN A 30 5.40 12.16 -23.00
CA GLN A 30 4.01 12.40 -22.63
C GLN A 30 3.76 11.78 -21.26
N SER A 31 3.56 12.63 -20.24
CA SER A 31 3.16 12.22 -18.90
C SER A 31 1.70 11.79 -18.91
N ALA A 32 1.41 10.61 -19.46
CA ALA A 32 0.19 9.89 -19.16
C ALA A 32 0.35 9.27 -17.77
N GLN A 33 0.21 10.07 -16.71
CA GLN A 33 0.33 9.61 -15.32
C GLN A 33 -1.04 9.46 -14.70
N ALA A 34 -1.77 8.44 -15.15
CA ALA A 34 -2.80 7.82 -14.32
C ALA A 34 -2.12 6.68 -13.55
N SER A 35 -1.24 7.00 -12.58
CA SER A 35 -0.64 5.93 -11.77
C SER A 35 -1.69 5.39 -10.81
N THR A 36 -1.96 4.09 -10.92
CA THR A 36 -2.80 3.34 -10.00
C THR A 36 -1.96 2.95 -8.79
N LEU A 37 -2.50 3.17 -7.59
CA LEU A 37 -1.96 2.62 -6.37
C LEU A 37 -2.40 1.16 -6.24
N GLU A 38 -1.44 0.27 -6.27
CA GLU A 38 -1.62 -1.17 -6.04
C GLU A 38 -0.76 -1.62 -4.86
N ALA A 39 -1.22 -2.63 -4.15
CA ALA A 39 -0.49 -3.23 -3.05
C ALA A 39 -0.70 -4.74 -2.99
N ILE A 40 0.26 -5.43 -2.37
CA ILE A 40 0.25 -6.88 -2.15
C ILE A 40 0.35 -7.12 -0.66
N ASN A 41 -0.59 -7.88 -0.13
CA ASN A 41 -0.63 -8.25 1.27
C ASN A 41 0.08 -9.59 1.49
N HIS A 42 1.19 -9.59 2.21
CA HIS A 42 1.93 -10.82 2.55
C HIS A 42 1.56 -11.40 3.93
N THR A 43 0.39 -11.05 4.47
CA THR A 43 -0.04 -11.47 5.82
C THR A 43 -1.36 -12.25 5.78
N HIS A 44 -1.67 -12.93 6.88
CA HIS A 44 -2.95 -13.63 7.07
C HIS A 44 -4.10 -12.70 7.49
N TRP A 45 -3.83 -11.42 7.75
CA TRP A 45 -4.83 -10.41 8.10
C TRP A 45 -5.28 -9.65 6.85
N ALA A 46 -6.50 -9.13 6.82
CA ALA A 46 -6.91 -8.21 5.77
C ALA A 46 -6.27 -6.82 5.98
N ILE A 47 -6.02 -6.11 4.89
CA ILE A 47 -5.79 -4.66 4.90
C ILE A 47 -7.13 -4.00 4.58
N ASN A 48 -7.81 -3.49 5.61
CA ASN A 48 -9.14 -2.87 5.50
C ASN A 48 -9.10 -1.55 4.72
N ARG A 49 -7.96 -0.87 4.77
CA ARG A 49 -7.73 0.39 4.06
C ARG A 49 -6.23 0.66 4.04
N PHE A 50 -5.74 1.26 2.97
CA PHE A 50 -4.41 1.86 2.95
C PHE A 50 -4.41 3.18 2.17
N SER A 51 -3.39 4.00 2.43
CA SER A 51 -3.12 5.22 1.68
C SER A 51 -1.63 5.50 1.60
N VAL A 52 -1.22 6.13 0.50
CA VAL A 52 0.14 6.65 0.29
C VAL A 52 0.07 8.16 0.24
N ASP A 53 0.78 8.84 1.14
CA ASP A 53 0.73 10.29 1.32
C ASP A 53 -0.71 10.84 1.40
N GLY A 54 -1.57 10.12 2.12
CA GLY A 54 -2.99 10.43 2.28
C GLY A 54 -3.89 10.07 1.11
N ARG A 55 -3.35 9.63 -0.03
CA ARG A 55 -4.15 9.19 -1.20
C ARG A 55 -4.59 7.73 -1.01
N SER A 56 -5.90 7.50 -1.09
CA SER A 56 -6.51 6.19 -0.84
C SER A 56 -6.11 5.17 -1.90
N GLY A 57 -5.86 3.93 -1.48
CA GLY A 57 -5.73 2.76 -2.35
C GLY A 57 -7.06 2.18 -2.85
N LEU A 58 -8.20 2.69 -2.36
CA LEU A 58 -9.61 2.31 -2.64
C LEU A 58 -10.04 0.90 -2.23
N ASP A 59 -9.15 -0.08 -2.25
CA ASP A 59 -9.51 -1.49 -2.08
C ASP A 59 -9.25 -2.04 -0.67
N ILE A 60 -9.97 -3.11 -0.34
CA ILE A 60 -9.68 -3.98 0.81
C ILE A 60 -8.87 -5.16 0.27
N ILE A 61 -7.69 -5.38 0.84
CA ILE A 61 -6.79 -6.45 0.36
C ILE A 61 -6.86 -7.62 1.32
N GLY A 62 -7.42 -8.73 0.85
CA GLY A 62 -7.50 -9.97 1.61
C GLY A 62 -6.13 -10.61 1.88
N PRO A 63 -6.08 -11.65 2.72
CA PRO A 63 -4.86 -12.37 3.03
C PRO A 63 -4.16 -12.88 1.78
N TYR A 64 -2.87 -12.61 1.64
CA TYR A 64 -2.05 -13.11 0.52
C TYR A 64 -2.52 -12.67 -0.87
N GLN A 65 -3.30 -11.60 -0.95
CA GLN A 65 -3.86 -11.07 -2.20
C GLN A 65 -3.19 -9.76 -2.62
N GLY A 66 -3.33 -9.43 -3.90
CA GLY A 66 -3.10 -8.08 -4.41
C GLY A 66 -4.43 -7.33 -4.54
N GLY A 67 -4.37 -6.00 -4.53
CA GLY A 67 -5.52 -5.14 -4.73
C GLY A 67 -5.12 -3.68 -4.85
N GLY A 68 -6.11 -2.80 -4.94
CA GLY A 68 -5.91 -1.36 -5.04
C GLY A 68 -6.79 -0.72 -6.12
N GLY A 69 -6.20 0.15 -6.92
CA GLY A 69 -6.92 0.89 -7.95
C GLY A 69 -7.19 2.35 -7.59
N GLY A 70 -6.63 2.83 -6.47
CA GLY A 70 -6.57 4.26 -6.16
C GLY A 70 -5.92 5.03 -7.31
N CYS A 71 -6.68 5.88 -7.99
CA CYS A 71 -6.16 6.62 -9.13
C CYS A 71 -5.28 7.79 -8.69
N CYS A 72 -4.57 8.33 -9.68
CA CYS A 72 -4.14 9.73 -9.65
C CYS A 72 -3.11 10.01 -8.53
N TYR A 73 -2.40 8.98 -8.07
CA TYR A 73 -1.16 9.18 -7.35
C TYR A 73 -0.12 9.71 -8.35
N ILE A 74 0.68 10.67 -7.92
CA ILE A 74 1.72 11.28 -8.76
C ILE A 74 2.99 11.20 -7.94
N ALA A 75 3.83 10.23 -8.30
CA ALA A 75 5.18 10.18 -7.76
C ALA A 75 5.99 11.38 -8.29
N PRO A 76 6.96 11.89 -7.52
CA PRO A 76 7.89 12.89 -8.01
C PRO A 76 8.55 12.45 -9.33
N SER A 77 8.68 13.36 -10.28
CA SER A 77 9.29 13.06 -11.60
C SER A 77 10.81 12.83 -11.52
N ARG A 78 11.45 13.28 -10.44
CA ARG A 78 12.86 13.05 -10.14
C ARG A 78 12.99 12.55 -8.72
N TRP A 79 13.80 11.50 -8.56
CA TRP A 79 14.13 10.93 -7.27
C TRP A 79 15.39 11.57 -6.72
N GLU A 80 15.37 11.93 -5.43
CA GLU A 80 16.55 12.40 -4.70
C GLU A 80 16.77 11.50 -3.47
N PRO A 81 18.04 11.19 -3.13
CA PRO A 81 18.35 10.45 -1.92
C PRO A 81 17.74 11.13 -0.69
N GLY A 82 17.06 10.35 0.14
CA GLY A 82 16.38 10.85 1.34
C GLY A 82 14.89 11.18 1.14
N MET A 83 14.36 11.09 -0.09
CA MET A 83 12.92 11.12 -0.31
C MET A 83 12.21 9.94 0.38
N THR A 84 11.04 10.23 0.92
CA THR A 84 10.20 9.29 1.67
C THR A 84 8.76 9.39 1.25
N VAL A 85 8.05 8.26 1.25
CA VAL A 85 6.59 8.23 1.21
C VAL A 85 6.04 7.73 2.53
N ARG A 86 4.92 8.30 2.95
CA ARG A 86 4.18 7.85 4.12
C ARG A 86 3.12 6.85 3.68
N VAL A 87 3.16 5.66 4.26
CA VAL A 87 2.13 4.64 4.06
C VAL A 87 1.37 4.45 5.36
N ASP A 88 0.08 4.79 5.34
CA ASP A 88 -0.84 4.49 6.43
C ASP A 88 -1.75 3.33 6.02
N TRP A 89 -1.99 2.36 6.90
CA TRP A 89 -2.91 1.25 6.65
C TRP A 89 -3.57 0.70 7.89
N GLU A 90 -4.76 0.15 7.73
CA GLU A 90 -5.51 -0.52 8.78
C GLU A 90 -5.53 -2.03 8.54
N ARG A 91 -5.16 -2.80 9.55
CA ARG A 91 -5.36 -4.26 9.55
C ARG A 91 -6.69 -4.65 10.18
N GLY A 92 -7.28 -5.72 9.66
CA GLY A 92 -8.50 -6.33 10.18
C GLY A 92 -8.57 -7.84 9.95
N VAL A 93 -9.60 -8.44 10.52
CA VAL A 93 -9.93 -9.86 10.36
C VAL A 93 -10.49 -10.07 8.95
N ALA A 94 -9.94 -11.02 8.21
CA ALA A 94 -10.36 -11.29 6.84
C ALA A 94 -11.63 -12.15 6.74
N TYR A 95 -11.82 -13.05 7.70
CA TYR A 95 -12.88 -14.06 7.66
C TYR A 95 -13.59 -14.14 9.01
N ALA A 96 -14.88 -14.47 9.00
CA ALA A 96 -15.66 -14.71 10.21
C ALA A 96 -15.45 -16.14 10.74
N ASP A 97 -14.22 -16.64 10.67
CA ASP A 97 -13.91 -18.01 11.10
C ASP A 97 -14.27 -18.18 12.58
N ASP A 98 -14.84 -19.34 12.90
CA ASP A 98 -15.34 -19.69 14.24
C ASP A 98 -16.42 -18.75 14.80
N PHE A 99 -17.10 -17.93 13.97
CA PHE A 99 -18.15 -17.04 14.45
C PHE A 99 -19.31 -17.84 15.08
N PRO A 100 -19.57 -17.70 16.40
CA PRO A 100 -20.52 -18.56 17.10
C PRO A 100 -21.99 -18.15 16.91
N GLY A 101 -22.25 -17.16 16.05
CA GLY A 101 -23.54 -16.48 16.00
C GLY A 101 -23.77 -15.54 17.20
N PHE A 102 -24.91 -14.87 17.21
CA PHE A 102 -25.27 -13.91 18.25
C PHE A 102 -26.07 -14.51 19.42
N GLY A 103 -26.46 -15.79 19.34
CA GLY A 103 -27.36 -16.43 20.30
C GLY A 103 -26.74 -16.75 21.66
N ASP A 104 -25.41 -16.88 21.73
CA ASP A 104 -24.67 -17.21 22.96
C ASP A 104 -23.70 -16.06 23.27
N ARG A 105 -24.12 -15.13 24.15
CA ARG A 105 -23.34 -13.93 24.49
C ARG A 105 -21.96 -14.26 25.07
N PRO A 106 -21.80 -15.21 26.01
CA PRO A 106 -20.48 -15.65 26.46
C PRO A 106 -19.55 -16.11 25.32
N LYS A 107 -20.03 -16.97 24.41
CA LYS A 107 -19.22 -17.43 23.27
C LYS A 107 -18.90 -16.30 22.30
N TYR A 108 -19.87 -15.43 22.02
CA TYR A 108 -19.67 -14.24 21.20
C TYR A 108 -18.56 -13.34 21.77
N LEU A 109 -18.60 -13.03 23.07
CA LEU A 109 -17.59 -12.19 23.72
C LEU A 109 -16.20 -12.84 23.72
N ALA A 110 -16.12 -14.17 23.92
CA ALA A 110 -14.87 -14.91 23.83
C ALA A 110 -14.28 -14.87 22.42
N TRP A 111 -15.12 -15.02 21.39
CA TRP A 111 -14.72 -14.89 19.99
C TRP A 111 -14.24 -13.47 19.66
N VAL A 112 -14.98 -12.42 20.06
CA VAL A 112 -14.57 -11.02 19.87
C VAL A 112 -13.19 -10.78 20.50
N LYS A 113 -12.96 -11.27 21.72
CA LYS A 113 -11.65 -11.16 22.39
C LYS A 113 -10.54 -11.86 21.61
N LYS A 114 -10.81 -13.04 21.05
CA LYS A 114 -9.85 -13.82 20.23
C LYS A 114 -9.44 -13.06 18.96
N ILE A 115 -10.37 -12.36 18.31
CA ILE A 115 -10.10 -11.71 17.02
C ILE A 115 -9.64 -10.25 17.14
N MET A 116 -9.76 -9.63 18.32
CA MET A 116 -9.38 -8.24 18.61
C MET A 116 -8.04 -8.12 19.37
N HIS A 117 -7.25 -9.19 19.48
CA HIS A 117 -5.90 -9.22 20.08
C HIS A 117 -4.86 -9.67 19.06
#